data_AF-F0WI52-F1
#
_entry.id   AF-F0WI52-F1
#
_cell.length_a   1.000
_cell.length_b   1.000
_cell.length_c   1.000
_cell.angle_alpha   90.00
_cell.angle_beta   90.00
_cell.angle_gamma   90.00
#
_symmetry.space_group_name_H-M   'P 1'
#
loop_
_entity.id
_entity.type
_entity.pdbx_description
1 polymer ?
#
loop_
_entity_poly.entity_id
_entity_poly.type
_entity_poly.pdbx_seq_one_letter_code
_entity_poly.pdbx_strand_id
1 'polypeptide(L)'
;MRAEQNAALSHAFLADAALYSMIVFASSVQLTRNCWNYRPLTVQKMIHLFMFLGSLTRTIFLALVVSDWCDTLTGKIHLSSCSRFERETFYILDQFPILMYVVIYTMLIQFWAQVYYNATNNAQKLQYYVRPALNVWILCIILGQGILWILYATFLQRERNFVTQSEALLNLLMFTIITGAFVYFGRKAYLELRSIPIELSLRSRKMKELMIMTIACTSCFLTRSIMQLLISEETHQLHDRASWFIVTMYYGALELIPSITTLYYNRHIPTRRKRSNQDAGSNRKKSRPNEMVSDSLTENLLVDQEVKK
;
A
#
# COMPACT_ATOMS: atom_id res chain seq x y z
N MET A 1 28.16 24.34 -15.19
CA MET A 1 28.22 22.89 -14.90
C MET A 1 27.61 22.51 -13.55
N ARG A 2 28.29 22.65 -12.39
CA ARG A 2 27.75 22.17 -11.09
C ARG A 2 26.48 22.92 -10.64
N ALA A 3 26.41 24.24 -10.84
CA ALA A 3 25.19 25.02 -10.55
C ALA A 3 24.01 24.65 -11.45
N GLU A 4 24.26 24.36 -12.73
CA GLU A 4 23.21 23.92 -13.67
C GLU A 4 22.70 22.51 -13.35
N GLN A 5 23.59 21.62 -12.88
CA GLN A 5 23.19 20.29 -12.40
C GLN A 5 22.32 20.38 -11.15
N ASN A 6 22.70 21.20 -10.18
CA ASN A 6 21.91 21.40 -8.97
C ASN A 6 20.54 22.03 -9.28
N ALA A 7 20.47 22.96 -10.24
CA ALA A 7 19.22 23.55 -10.70
C ALA A 7 18.30 22.49 -11.35
N ALA A 8 18.83 21.66 -12.26
CA ALA A 8 18.07 20.58 -12.89
C ALA A 8 17.55 19.56 -11.87
N LEU A 9 18.38 19.20 -10.89
CA LEU A 9 18.01 18.31 -9.80
C LEU A 9 16.92 18.90 -8.90
N SER A 10 17.05 20.18 -8.52
CA SER A 10 16.04 20.91 -7.75
C SER A 10 14.71 21.01 -8.49
N HIS A 11 14.72 21.28 -9.80
CA HIS A 11 13.51 21.29 -10.63
C HIS A 11 12.84 19.91 -10.70
N ALA A 12 13.61 18.82 -10.75
CA ALA A 12 13.06 17.47 -10.70
C ALA A 12 12.33 17.22 -9.37
N PHE A 13 12.97 17.52 -8.24
CA PHE A 13 12.34 17.39 -6.92
C PHE A 13 11.09 18.26 -6.77
N LEU A 14 11.10 19.49 -7.31
CA LEU A 14 9.95 20.39 -7.29
C LEU A 14 8.78 19.84 -8.11
N ALA A 15 9.07 19.31 -9.31
CA ALA A 15 8.06 18.67 -10.15
C ALA A 15 7.42 17.46 -9.45
N ASP A 16 8.23 16.61 -8.83
CA ASP A 16 7.75 15.47 -8.05
C ASP A 16 6.90 15.94 -6.85
N ALA A 17 7.33 16.96 -6.10
CA ALA A 17 6.57 17.52 -4.99
C ALA A 17 5.18 18.02 -5.42
N ALA A 18 5.10 18.70 -6.57
CA ALA A 18 3.83 19.14 -7.13
C ALA A 18 2.91 17.96 -7.47
N LEU A 19 3.46 16.89 -8.07
CA LEU A 19 2.71 15.67 -8.38
C LEU A 19 2.20 14.95 -7.12
N TYR A 20 3.02 14.85 -6.08
CA TYR A 20 2.56 14.29 -4.79
C TYR A 20 1.48 15.14 -4.14
N SER A 21 1.57 16.47 -4.21
CA SER A 21 0.52 17.37 -3.71
C SER A 21 -0.83 17.12 -4.39
N MET A 22 -0.84 16.83 -5.71
CA MET A 22 -2.06 16.41 -6.41
C MET A 22 -2.62 15.08 -5.88
N ILE A 23 -1.76 14.11 -5.53
CA ILE A 23 -2.17 12.84 -4.92
C ILE A 23 -2.73 13.06 -3.51
N VAL A 24 -2.10 13.92 -2.71
CA VAL A 24 -2.59 14.31 -1.37
C VAL A 24 -3.99 14.90 -1.48
N PHE A 25 -4.20 15.82 -2.43
CA PHE A 25 -5.51 16.39 -2.68
C PHE A 25 -6.53 15.30 -3.09
N ALA A 26 -6.19 14.47 -4.08
CA ALA A 26 -7.08 13.41 -4.58
C ALA A 26 -7.44 12.38 -3.50
N SER A 27 -6.47 11.97 -2.69
CA SER A 27 -6.65 11.02 -1.58
C SER A 27 -7.45 11.63 -0.42
N SER A 28 -7.23 12.90 -0.10
CA SER A 28 -8.00 13.65 0.91
C SER A 28 -9.47 13.78 0.53
N VAL A 29 -9.77 14.14 -0.72
CA VAL A 29 -11.15 14.21 -1.23
C VAL A 29 -11.83 12.84 -1.14
N GLN A 30 -11.13 11.77 -1.53
CA GLN A 30 -11.66 10.41 -1.44
C GLN A 30 -11.89 9.95 -0.01
N LEU A 31 -10.95 10.24 0.89
CA LEU A 31 -11.06 9.91 2.31
C LEU A 31 -12.22 10.65 2.95
N THR A 32 -12.34 11.96 2.72
CA THR A 32 -13.44 12.79 3.23
C THR A 32 -14.79 12.28 2.77
N ARG A 33 -14.94 11.99 1.47
CA ARG A 33 -16.18 11.43 0.91
C ARG A 33 -16.56 10.08 1.52
N ASN A 34 -15.56 9.22 1.74
CA ASN A 34 -15.78 7.88 2.30
C ASN A 34 -16.04 7.90 3.81
N CYS A 35 -15.45 8.85 4.54
CA CYS A 35 -15.69 9.07 5.96
C CYS A 35 -17.05 9.70 6.24
N TRP A 36 -17.56 10.55 5.33
CA TRP A 36 -18.88 11.16 5.45
C TRP A 36 -20.02 10.12 5.45
N ASN A 37 -19.84 8.98 4.79
CA ASN A 37 -20.86 7.94 4.68
C ASN A 37 -20.48 6.68 5.51
N TYR A 38 -21.15 6.49 6.64
CA TYR A 38 -21.09 5.33 7.56
C TYR A 38 -19.83 5.13 8.43
N ARG A 39 -20.08 4.60 9.64
CA ARG A 39 -19.19 4.56 10.83
C ARG A 39 -18.09 3.48 10.89
N PRO A 40 -18.12 2.31 10.22
CA PRO A 40 -17.04 1.32 10.39
C PRO A 40 -15.79 1.67 9.56
N LEU A 41 -14.60 1.44 10.13
CA LEU A 41 -13.31 1.48 9.44
C LEU A 41 -13.23 0.29 8.47
N THR A 42 -13.45 0.55 7.19
CA THR A 42 -13.28 -0.46 6.14
C THR A 42 -11.82 -0.51 5.69
N VAL A 43 -11.37 -1.65 5.17
CA VAL A 43 -10.02 -1.82 4.59
C VAL A 43 -9.73 -0.74 3.55
N GLN A 44 -10.75 -0.35 2.77
CA GLN A 44 -10.65 0.73 1.79
C GLN A 44 -10.36 2.10 2.43
N LYS A 45 -11.00 2.43 3.57
CA LYS A 45 -10.71 3.68 4.31
C LYS A 45 -9.27 3.69 4.83
N MET A 46 -8.80 2.55 5.34
CA MET A 46 -7.41 2.41 5.80
C MET A 46 -6.41 2.60 4.67
N ILE A 47 -6.66 2.02 3.49
CA ILE A 47 -5.79 2.19 2.32
C ILE A 47 -5.73 3.67 1.91
N HIS A 48 -6.87 4.37 1.81
CA HIS A 48 -6.87 5.80 1.47
C HIS A 48 -6.21 6.67 2.55
N LEU A 49 -6.37 6.32 3.84
CA LEU A 49 -5.71 7.02 4.94
C LEU A 49 -4.18 6.86 4.87
N PHE A 50 -3.67 5.64 4.73
CA PHE A 50 -2.22 5.41 4.63
C PHE A 50 -1.63 6.02 3.35
N MET A 51 -2.39 6.03 2.27
CA MET A 51 -1.98 6.68 1.02
C MET A 51 -1.88 8.20 1.20
N PHE A 52 -2.88 8.81 1.83
CA PHE A 52 -2.84 10.24 2.17
C PHE A 52 -1.65 10.57 3.06
N LEU A 53 -1.42 9.81 4.14
CA LEU A 53 -0.31 10.03 5.05
C LEU A 53 1.05 9.86 4.35
N GLY A 54 1.23 8.78 3.58
CA GLY A 54 2.47 8.54 2.85
C GLY A 54 2.77 9.62 1.81
N SER A 55 1.77 10.02 1.01
CA SER A 55 1.94 11.06 0.00
C SER A 55 2.13 12.45 0.61
N LEU A 56 1.50 12.75 1.76
CA LEU A 56 1.69 14.01 2.48
C LEU A 56 3.13 14.12 3.00
N THR A 57 3.60 13.07 3.69
CA THR A 57 4.98 13.01 4.17
C THR A 57 5.98 13.14 3.03
N ARG A 58 5.73 12.48 1.88
CA ARG A 58 6.58 12.61 0.69
C ARG A 58 6.59 14.04 0.13
N THR A 59 5.43 14.69 0.07
CA THR A 59 5.33 16.09 -0.40
C THR A 59 6.16 17.01 0.49
N ILE A 60 6.06 16.85 1.81
CA ILE A 60 6.82 17.64 2.79
C ILE A 60 8.32 17.36 2.63
N PHE A 61 8.72 16.09 2.55
CA PHE A 61 10.11 15.69 2.37
C PHE A 61 10.72 16.32 1.11
N LEU A 62 10.06 16.18 -0.05
CA LEU A 62 10.56 16.73 -1.31
C LEU A 62 10.64 18.27 -1.28
N ALA A 63 9.67 18.94 -0.65
CA ALA A 63 9.72 20.39 -0.47
C ALA A 63 10.93 20.84 0.37
N LEU A 64 11.27 20.08 1.41
CA LEU A 64 12.45 20.34 2.24
C LEU A 64 13.75 20.09 1.46
N VAL A 65 13.81 19.05 0.63
CA VAL A 65 14.96 18.79 -0.26
C VAL A 65 15.13 19.92 -1.27
N VAL A 66 14.05 20.45 -1.85
CA VAL A 66 14.10 21.61 -2.76
C VAL A 66 14.67 22.85 -2.07
N SER A 67 14.40 23.04 -0.78
CA SER A 67 14.98 24.12 0.03
C SER A 67 16.44 23.91 0.43
N ASP A 68 17.10 22.90 -0.14
CA ASP A 68 18.49 22.50 0.15
C ASP A 68 18.73 22.20 1.64
N TRP A 69 17.75 21.55 2.27
CA TRP A 69 17.85 21.17 3.68
C TRP A 69 19.08 20.27 3.89
N CYS A 70 19.98 20.68 4.78
CA CYS A 70 21.21 19.97 5.13
C CYS A 70 22.15 19.66 3.95
N ASP A 71 22.25 20.57 2.96
CA ASP A 71 23.08 20.45 1.76
C ASP A 71 22.79 19.17 0.94
N THR A 72 21.55 18.66 1.01
CA THR A 72 21.16 17.37 0.43
C THR A 72 21.30 17.32 -1.09
N LEU A 73 21.26 18.48 -1.78
CA LEU A 73 21.51 18.56 -3.22
C LEU A 73 22.94 18.18 -3.61
N THR A 74 23.87 18.18 -2.65
CA THR A 74 25.25 17.71 -2.86
C THR A 74 25.39 16.19 -2.82
N GLY A 75 24.32 15.47 -2.45
CA GLY A 75 24.29 14.02 -2.33
C GLY A 75 24.94 13.45 -1.07
N LYS A 76 25.40 14.31 -0.15
CA LYS A 76 25.92 13.93 1.17
C LYS A 76 25.31 14.82 2.24
N ILE A 77 25.03 14.24 3.40
CA ILE A 77 24.54 14.99 4.56
C ILE A 77 25.74 15.47 5.37
N HIS A 78 26.04 16.76 5.30
CA HIS A 78 27.18 17.37 5.99
C HIS A 78 26.89 17.59 7.49
N LEU A 79 27.73 17.04 8.37
CA LEU A 79 27.57 17.16 9.83
C LEU A 79 27.74 18.59 10.36
N SER A 80 28.43 19.46 9.63
CA SER A 80 28.64 20.86 10.01
C SER A 80 27.43 21.73 9.76
N SER A 81 26.61 21.37 8.76
CA SER A 81 25.49 22.18 8.29
C SER A 81 24.15 21.74 8.91
N CYS A 82 24.11 20.57 9.56
CA CYS A 82 22.88 19.92 9.98
C CYS A 82 22.99 19.43 11.44
N SER A 83 22.02 19.79 12.28
CA SER A 83 21.93 19.25 13.64
C SER A 83 21.57 17.76 13.61
N ARG A 84 21.89 17.03 14.70
CA ARG A 84 21.54 15.61 14.84
C ARG A 84 20.03 15.39 14.62
N PHE A 85 19.19 16.25 15.19
CA PHE A 85 17.74 16.11 15.10
C PHE A 85 17.22 16.26 13.66
N GLU A 86 17.76 17.22 12.90
CA GLU A 86 17.39 17.43 11.49
C GLU A 86 17.75 16.22 10.63
N ARG A 87 18.94 15.65 10.84
CA ARG A 87 19.38 14.45 10.10
C ARG A 87 18.49 13.23 10.39
N GLU A 88 18.16 12.96 11.66
CA GLU A 88 17.27 11.83 11.97
C GLU A 88 15.87 12.07 11.37
N THR A 89 15.39 13.32 11.41
CA THR A 89 14.12 13.69 10.79
C THR A 89 14.13 13.48 9.28
N PHE A 90 15.25 13.78 8.61
CA PHE A 90 15.42 13.53 7.18
C PHE A 90 15.22 12.04 6.83
N TYR A 91 15.93 11.14 7.52
CA TYR A 91 15.82 9.69 7.26
C TYR A 91 14.41 9.16 7.59
N ILE A 92 13.82 9.62 8.69
CA ILE A 92 12.45 9.23 9.05
C ILE A 92 11.44 9.71 7.99
N LEU A 93 11.55 10.94 7.51
CA LEU A 93 10.65 11.50 6.50
C LEU A 93 10.79 10.81 5.14
N ASP A 94 11.98 10.37 4.75
CA ASP A 94 12.17 9.60 3.51
C ASP A 94 11.60 8.17 3.61
N GLN A 95 11.81 7.50 4.75
CA GLN A 95 11.43 6.09 4.94
C GLN A 95 9.96 5.90 5.35
N PHE A 96 9.34 6.88 6.02
CA PHE A 96 7.96 6.77 6.47
C PHE A 96 6.95 6.48 5.33
N PRO A 97 6.99 7.16 4.16
CA PRO A 97 6.14 6.80 3.02
C PRO A 97 6.34 5.34 2.58
N ILE A 98 7.56 4.82 2.63
CA ILE A 98 7.89 3.44 2.25
C ILE A 98 7.17 2.44 3.16
N LEU A 99 7.16 2.70 4.47
CA LEU A 99 6.39 1.91 5.44
C LEU A 99 4.88 1.96 5.17
N MET A 100 4.34 3.13 4.82
CA MET A 100 2.92 3.26 4.47
C MET A 100 2.56 2.39 3.26
N TYR A 101 3.41 2.37 2.22
CA TYR A 101 3.23 1.50 1.06
C TYR A 101 3.25 0.03 1.45
N VAL A 102 4.21 -0.41 2.27
CA VAL A 102 4.26 -1.79 2.79
C VAL A 102 2.95 -2.19 3.49
N VAL A 103 2.39 -1.31 4.33
CA VAL A 103 1.11 -1.55 5.00
C VAL A 103 -0.02 -1.68 3.97
N ILE A 104 -0.09 -0.76 3.00
CA ILE A 104 -1.09 -0.80 1.93
C ILE A 104 -1.03 -2.12 1.15
N TYR A 105 0.17 -2.58 0.76
CA TYR A 105 0.32 -3.84 0.03
C TYR A 105 -0.04 -5.04 0.87
N THR A 106 0.33 -5.05 2.14
CA THR A 106 -0.05 -6.13 3.03
C THR A 106 -1.57 -6.20 3.20
N MET A 107 -2.26 -5.06 3.29
CA MET A 107 -3.73 -5.02 3.29
C MET A 107 -4.33 -5.55 1.98
N LEU A 108 -3.70 -5.28 0.84
CA LEU A 108 -4.14 -5.82 -0.44
C LEU A 108 -3.92 -7.34 -0.52
N ILE A 109 -2.83 -7.87 0.05
CA ILE A 109 -2.63 -9.32 0.21
C ILE A 109 -3.72 -9.93 1.08
N GLN A 110 -4.10 -9.29 2.20
CA GLN A 110 -5.20 -9.75 3.05
C GLN A 110 -6.52 -9.83 2.27
N PHE A 111 -6.75 -8.88 1.35
CA PHE A 111 -7.89 -8.93 0.46
C PHE A 111 -7.82 -10.13 -0.50
N TRP A 112 -6.67 -10.41 -1.13
CA TRP A 112 -6.52 -11.58 -2.01
C TRP A 112 -6.68 -12.91 -1.27
N ALA A 113 -6.08 -13.00 -0.08
CA ALA A 113 -6.28 -14.13 0.80
C ALA A 113 -7.77 -14.30 1.14
N GLN A 114 -8.49 -13.21 1.43
CA GLN A 114 -9.92 -13.26 1.68
C GLN A 114 -10.72 -13.77 0.48
N VAL A 115 -10.41 -13.33 -0.73
CA VAL A 115 -11.05 -13.83 -1.95
C VAL A 115 -10.83 -15.33 -2.12
N TYR A 116 -9.58 -15.79 -1.96
CA TYR A 116 -9.22 -17.20 -2.09
C TYR A 116 -9.87 -18.10 -1.03
N TYR A 117 -9.75 -17.74 0.25
CA TYR A 117 -10.29 -18.56 1.34
C TYR A 117 -11.81 -18.56 1.40
N ASN A 118 -12.46 -17.48 0.95
CA ASN A 118 -13.92 -17.47 0.81
C ASN A 118 -14.38 -18.35 -0.36
N ALA A 119 -13.65 -18.39 -1.48
CA ALA A 119 -13.98 -19.24 -2.62
C ALA A 119 -13.83 -20.74 -2.30
N THR A 120 -12.88 -21.08 -1.42
CA THR A 120 -12.61 -22.47 -0.99
C THR A 120 -13.36 -22.87 0.30
N ASN A 121 -14.28 -22.03 0.78
CA ASN A 121 -15.03 -22.22 2.03
C ASN A 121 -14.16 -22.46 3.28
N ASN A 122 -12.94 -21.93 3.29
CA ASN A 122 -11.93 -22.10 4.35
C ASN A 122 -11.67 -20.78 5.11
N ALA A 123 -12.72 -19.98 5.32
CA ALA A 123 -12.63 -18.65 5.94
C ALA A 123 -12.08 -18.69 7.38
N GLN A 124 -12.26 -19.79 8.11
CA GLN A 124 -11.66 -19.97 9.44
C GLN A 124 -10.13 -19.93 9.38
N LYS A 125 -9.51 -20.60 8.39
CA LYS A 125 -8.05 -20.60 8.23
C LYS A 125 -7.48 -19.20 7.95
N LEU A 126 -8.22 -18.39 7.18
CA LEU A 126 -7.89 -16.98 6.95
C LEU A 126 -7.87 -16.18 8.26
N GLN A 127 -8.90 -16.35 9.10
CA GLN A 127 -9.08 -15.57 10.31
C GLN A 127 -8.09 -15.94 11.42
N TYR A 128 -7.83 -17.24 11.61
CA TYR A 128 -6.98 -17.71 12.70
C TYR A 128 -5.49 -17.76 12.37
N TYR A 129 -5.11 -17.93 11.11
CA TYR A 129 -3.69 -18.09 10.74
C TYR A 129 -3.18 -16.96 9.83
N VAL A 130 -3.85 -16.72 8.71
CA VAL A 130 -3.29 -15.85 7.65
C VAL A 130 -3.33 -14.37 8.04
N ARG A 131 -4.46 -13.89 8.56
CA ARG A 131 -4.57 -12.48 9.01
C ARG A 131 -3.63 -12.16 10.16
N PRO A 132 -3.56 -12.97 11.24
CA PRO A 132 -2.57 -12.77 12.30
C PRO A 132 -1.14 -12.81 11.78
N ALA A 133 -0.78 -13.76 10.91
CA ALA A 133 0.57 -13.83 10.34
C ALA A 133 0.95 -12.57 9.55
N LEU A 134 0.04 -12.06 8.72
CA LEU A 134 0.27 -10.81 7.97
C LEU A 134 0.35 -9.59 8.88
N ASN A 135 -0.43 -9.55 9.97
CA ASN A 135 -0.35 -8.46 10.95
C ASN A 135 0.94 -8.50 11.78
N VAL A 136 1.39 -9.70 12.18
CA VAL A 136 2.68 -9.91 12.84
C VAL A 136 3.82 -9.50 11.90
N TRP A 137 3.73 -9.83 10.61
CA TRP A 137 4.69 -9.38 9.62
C TRP A 137 4.80 -7.85 9.53
N ILE A 138 3.67 -7.13 9.48
CA ILE A 138 3.65 -5.66 9.53
C ILE A 138 4.34 -5.16 10.79
N LEU A 139 4.00 -5.75 11.94
CA LEU A 139 4.60 -5.37 13.22
C LEU A 139 6.12 -5.59 13.22
N CYS A 140 6.60 -6.72 12.72
CA CYS A 140 8.04 -7.01 12.61
C CYS A 140 8.76 -5.99 11.73
N ILE A 141 8.15 -5.57 10.62
CA ILE A 141 8.72 -4.54 9.74
C ILE A 141 8.82 -3.19 10.45
N ILE A 142 7.73 -2.75 11.10
CA ILE A 142 7.71 -1.46 11.81
C ILE A 142 8.73 -1.45 12.95
N LEU A 143 8.81 -2.54 13.71
CA LEU A 143 9.79 -2.70 14.79
C LEU A 143 11.23 -2.73 14.24
N GLY A 144 11.47 -3.50 13.17
CA GLY A 144 12.79 -3.57 12.52
C GLY A 144 13.26 -2.20 12.02
N GLN A 145 12.38 -1.44 11.36
CA GLN A 145 12.69 -0.09 10.90
C GLN A 145 12.92 0.87 12.08
N GLY A 146 12.11 0.78 13.14
CA GLY A 146 12.29 1.59 14.35
C GLY A 146 13.62 1.31 15.05
N ILE A 147 14.04 0.03 15.09
CA ILE A 147 15.36 -0.35 15.62
C ILE A 147 16.47 0.25 14.78
N LEU A 148 16.39 0.18 13.43
CA LEU A 148 17.39 0.80 12.56
C LEU A 148 17.49 2.31 12.79
N TRP A 149 16.37 3.02 12.92
CA TRP A 149 16.39 4.46 13.23
C TRP A 149 17.08 4.75 14.56
N ILE A 150 16.82 3.94 15.60
CA ILE A 150 17.50 4.09 16.89
C ILE A 150 19.00 3.84 16.75
N LEU A 151 19.40 2.78 16.03
CA LEU A 151 20.80 2.44 15.80
C LEU A 151 21.55 3.54 15.01
N TYR A 152 20.92 4.14 14.01
CA TYR A 152 21.46 5.30 13.29
C TYR A 152 21.61 6.52 14.19
N ALA A 153 20.60 6.79 15.00
CA ALA A 153 20.66 7.89 15.96
C ALA A 153 21.80 7.69 16.96
N THR A 154 22.02 6.49 17.50
CA THR A 154 22.97 6.25 18.61
C THR A 154 24.38 5.82 18.18
N PHE A 155 24.50 4.78 17.35
CA PHE A 155 25.77 4.08 17.11
C PHE A 155 26.32 4.31 15.68
N LEU A 156 25.45 4.39 14.68
CA LEU A 156 25.82 4.43 13.25
C LEU A 156 25.86 5.86 12.68
N GLN A 157 26.20 6.86 13.49
CA GLN A 157 26.26 8.29 13.09
C GLN A 157 27.26 8.61 11.96
N ARG A 158 28.01 7.62 11.47
CA ARG A 158 29.10 7.79 10.50
C ARG A 158 28.61 7.66 9.04
N GLU A 159 27.45 7.08 8.79
CA GLU A 159 26.89 7.01 7.44
C GLU A 159 26.36 8.39 7.01
N ARG A 160 26.88 8.90 5.90
CA ARG A 160 26.65 10.28 5.39
C ARG A 160 25.93 10.29 4.04
N ASN A 161 25.44 9.14 3.63
CA ASN A 161 24.85 8.93 2.32
C ASN A 161 23.36 9.28 2.36
N PHE A 162 22.84 9.79 1.25
CA PHE A 162 21.43 10.07 1.02
C PHE A 162 20.59 8.78 1.13
N VAL A 163 21.10 7.66 0.58
CA VAL A 163 20.56 6.30 0.80
C VAL A 163 21.62 5.44 1.47
N THR A 164 21.27 4.83 2.61
CA THR A 164 22.17 3.92 3.32
C THR A 164 22.01 2.47 2.86
N GLN A 165 23.09 1.68 2.98
CA GLN A 165 23.11 0.31 2.47
C GLN A 165 22.20 -0.62 3.27
N SER A 166 22.17 -0.46 4.59
CA SER A 166 21.31 -1.28 5.44
C SER A 166 19.82 -1.01 5.18
N GLU A 167 19.44 0.23 4.90
CA GLU A 167 18.06 0.59 4.52
C GLU A 167 17.69 0.03 3.15
N ALA A 168 18.57 0.16 2.16
CA ALA A 168 18.32 -0.38 0.82
C ALA A 168 18.13 -1.91 0.86
N LEU A 169 18.95 -2.63 1.63
CA LEU A 169 18.82 -4.08 1.83
C LEU A 169 17.52 -4.44 2.56
N LEU A 170 17.16 -3.72 3.62
CA LEU A 170 15.90 -3.96 4.33
C LEU A 170 14.71 -3.74 3.40
N ASN A 171 14.68 -2.64 2.64
CA ASN A 171 13.63 -2.35 1.66
C ASN A 171 13.51 -3.46 0.62
N LEU A 172 14.64 -3.89 0.03
CA LEU A 172 14.65 -4.99 -0.92
C LEU A 172 14.07 -6.29 -0.33
N LEU A 173 14.47 -6.65 0.89
CA LEU A 173 13.96 -7.85 1.57
C LEU A 173 12.45 -7.76 1.80
N MET A 174 11.97 -6.63 2.35
CA MET A 174 10.56 -6.41 2.65
C MET A 174 9.70 -6.49 1.39
N PHE A 175 10.08 -5.77 0.33
CA PHE A 175 9.32 -5.76 -0.93
C PHE A 175 9.40 -7.07 -1.69
N THR A 176 10.51 -7.83 -1.59
CA THR A 176 10.60 -9.17 -2.18
C THR A 176 9.63 -10.14 -1.52
N ILE A 177 9.55 -10.12 -0.19
CA ILE A 177 8.62 -10.99 0.56
C ILE A 177 7.17 -10.63 0.26
N ILE A 178 6.83 -9.34 0.27
CA ILE A 178 5.49 -8.85 -0.09
C ILE A 178 5.14 -9.27 -1.51
N THR A 179 6.05 -9.10 -2.47
CA THR A 179 5.87 -9.52 -3.87
C THR A 179 5.58 -11.02 -3.96
N GLY A 180 6.36 -11.85 -3.27
CA GLY A 180 6.16 -13.30 -3.25
C GLY A 180 4.79 -13.70 -2.68
N ALA A 181 4.42 -13.14 -1.53
CA ALA A 181 3.11 -13.37 -0.91
C ALA A 181 1.96 -12.90 -1.82
N PHE A 182 2.14 -11.76 -2.47
CA PHE A 182 1.18 -11.20 -3.40
C PHE A 182 0.92 -12.12 -4.59
N VAL A 183 1.99 -12.57 -5.27
CA VAL A 183 1.90 -13.50 -6.40
C VAL A 183 1.28 -14.83 -5.95
N TYR A 184 1.62 -15.33 -4.77
CA TYR A 184 1.07 -16.57 -4.22
C TYR A 184 -0.46 -16.49 -4.02
N PHE A 185 -0.93 -15.52 -3.22
CA PHE A 185 -2.36 -15.38 -2.92
C PHE A 185 -3.16 -14.91 -4.13
N GLY A 186 -2.61 -14.00 -4.94
CA GLY A 186 -3.24 -13.53 -6.17
C GLY A 186 -3.46 -14.66 -7.18
N ARG A 187 -2.45 -15.51 -7.43
CA ARG A 187 -2.57 -16.66 -8.33
C ARG A 187 -3.61 -17.67 -7.84
N LYS A 188 -3.59 -17.99 -6.54
CA LYS A 188 -4.56 -18.92 -5.92
C LYS A 188 -5.98 -18.38 -6.03
N ALA A 189 -6.20 -17.10 -5.74
CA ALA A 189 -7.50 -16.45 -5.90
C ALA A 189 -7.96 -16.46 -7.37
N TYR A 190 -7.08 -16.20 -8.33
CA TYR A 190 -7.41 -16.20 -9.76
C TYR A 190 -7.87 -17.58 -10.26
N LEU A 191 -7.18 -18.65 -9.86
CA LEU A 191 -7.53 -20.01 -10.27
C LEU A 191 -8.91 -20.43 -9.76
N GLU A 192 -9.21 -20.13 -8.48
CA GLU A 192 -10.52 -20.44 -7.89
C GLU A 192 -11.64 -19.57 -8.48
N LEU A 193 -11.38 -18.33 -8.84
CA LEU A 193 -12.41 -17.49 -9.48
C LEU A 193 -12.76 -17.95 -10.90
N ARG A 194 -11.86 -18.67 -11.58
CA ARG A 194 -12.10 -19.18 -12.94
C ARG A 194 -13.06 -20.38 -12.96
N SER A 195 -13.19 -21.11 -11.85
CA SER A 195 -14.03 -22.32 -11.78
C SER A 195 -15.52 -22.03 -11.53
N ILE A 196 -15.89 -20.78 -11.21
CA ILE A 196 -17.27 -20.40 -10.86
C ILE A 196 -18.05 -19.96 -12.12
N PRO A 197 -19.29 -20.47 -12.37
CA PRO A 197 -20.05 -20.25 -13.61
C PRO A 197 -20.53 -18.80 -13.90
N ILE A 198 -21.06 -18.63 -15.12
CA ILE A 198 -21.12 -17.43 -16.00
C ILE A 198 -21.72 -16.14 -15.40
N GLU A 199 -22.57 -16.19 -14.38
CA GLU A 199 -23.16 -15.00 -13.72
C GLU A 199 -22.11 -14.12 -13.01
N LEU A 200 -20.93 -14.66 -12.71
CA LEU A 200 -19.82 -13.95 -12.06
C LEU A 200 -18.78 -13.39 -13.04
N SER A 201 -18.97 -13.53 -14.35
CA SER A 201 -17.99 -13.11 -15.38
C SER A 201 -17.69 -11.61 -15.38
N LEU A 202 -18.70 -10.76 -15.13
CA LEU A 202 -18.49 -9.31 -14.99
C LEU A 202 -17.71 -8.95 -13.73
N ARG A 203 -17.88 -9.72 -12.65
CA ARG A 203 -17.14 -9.55 -11.39
C ARG A 203 -15.70 -10.06 -11.56
N SER A 204 -15.49 -11.20 -12.20
CA SER A 204 -14.15 -11.76 -12.42
C SER A 204 -13.30 -10.89 -13.34
N ARG A 205 -13.90 -10.21 -14.33
CA ARG A 205 -13.20 -9.24 -15.19
C ARG A 205 -12.65 -8.06 -14.39
N LYS A 206 -13.47 -7.43 -13.54
CA LYS A 206 -13.03 -6.34 -12.65
C LYS A 206 -11.96 -6.79 -11.65
N MET A 207 -12.06 -8.02 -11.15
CA MET A 207 -11.05 -8.61 -10.27
C MET A 207 -9.73 -8.89 -11.02
N LYS A 208 -9.80 -9.30 -12.29
CA LYS A 208 -8.60 -9.48 -13.14
C LYS A 208 -7.91 -8.15 -13.42
N GLU A 209 -8.67 -7.08 -13.66
CA GLU A 209 -8.12 -5.73 -13.83
C GLU A 209 -7.39 -5.28 -12.55
N LEU A 210 -7.99 -5.51 -11.38
CA LEU A 210 -7.36 -5.25 -10.07
C LEU A 210 -6.06 -6.08 -9.87
N MET A 211 -6.02 -7.31 -10.37
CA MET A 211 -4.83 -8.17 -10.32
C MET A 211 -3.70 -7.64 -11.19
N ILE A 212 -3.98 -7.30 -12.46
CA ILE A 212 -2.99 -6.77 -13.42
C ILE A 212 -2.36 -5.50 -12.86
N MET A 213 -3.22 -4.61 -12.40
CA MET A 213 -2.84 -3.39 -11.72
C MET A 213 -1.90 -3.67 -10.56
N THR A 214 -2.24 -4.63 -9.70
CA THR A 214 -1.39 -4.85 -8.55
C THR A 214 -0.05 -5.48 -8.94
N ILE A 215 0.00 -6.36 -9.95
CA ILE A 215 1.26 -6.86 -10.49
C ILE A 215 2.13 -5.70 -10.98
N ALA A 216 1.54 -4.73 -11.70
CA ALA A 216 2.24 -3.54 -12.15
C ALA A 216 2.77 -2.70 -10.96
N CYS A 217 1.95 -2.46 -9.94
CA CYS A 217 2.38 -1.79 -8.71
C CYS A 217 3.54 -2.53 -8.04
N THR A 218 3.44 -3.85 -7.91
CA THR A 218 4.45 -4.70 -7.27
C THR A 218 5.78 -4.69 -8.03
N SER A 219 5.75 -4.77 -9.37
CA SER A 219 6.97 -4.63 -10.18
C SER A 219 7.63 -3.28 -9.95
N CYS A 220 6.82 -2.23 -9.81
CA CYS A 220 7.29 -0.87 -9.55
C CYS A 220 8.10 -0.77 -8.25
N PHE A 221 7.61 -1.34 -7.14
CA PHE A 221 8.34 -1.32 -5.86
C PHE A 221 9.59 -2.18 -5.86
N LEU A 222 9.55 -3.31 -6.56
CA LEU A 222 10.72 -4.16 -6.66
C LEU A 222 11.82 -3.45 -7.44
N THR A 223 11.49 -2.86 -8.59
CA THR A 223 12.42 -2.03 -9.38
C THR A 223 12.93 -0.85 -8.55
N ARG A 224 12.06 -0.18 -7.79
CA ARG A 224 12.45 0.89 -6.86
C ARG A 224 13.47 0.41 -5.81
N SER A 225 13.24 -0.75 -5.21
CA SER A 225 14.11 -1.29 -4.16
C SER A 225 15.48 -1.69 -4.72
N ILE A 226 15.50 -2.28 -5.92
CA ILE A 226 16.74 -2.58 -6.64
C ILE A 226 17.48 -1.28 -6.95
N MET A 227 16.77 -0.25 -7.41
CA MET A 227 17.35 1.06 -7.69
C MET A 227 17.95 1.71 -6.44
N GLN A 228 17.32 1.60 -5.26
CA GLN A 228 17.91 2.05 -4.00
C GLN A 228 19.21 1.31 -3.67
N LEU A 229 19.25 -0.01 -3.91
CA LEU A 229 20.45 -0.80 -3.66
C LEU A 229 21.61 -0.34 -4.56
N LEU A 230 21.34 -0.16 -5.85
CA LEU A 230 22.34 0.34 -6.80
C LEU A 230 22.86 1.74 -6.41
N ILE A 231 21.95 2.66 -6.03
CA ILE A 231 22.33 4.01 -5.57
C ILE A 231 23.11 3.93 -4.25
N SER A 232 22.82 2.96 -3.39
CA SER A 232 23.52 2.82 -2.12
C SER A 232 24.96 2.32 -2.26
N GLU A 233 25.29 1.60 -3.33
CA GLU A 233 26.66 1.15 -3.61
C GLU A 233 27.53 2.28 -4.19
N GLU A 234 26.91 3.35 -4.69
CA GLU A 234 27.63 4.51 -5.23
C GLU A 234 28.33 5.35 -4.15
N THR A 235 29.60 5.67 -4.39
CA THR A 235 30.43 6.46 -3.47
C THR A 235 30.09 7.96 -3.49
N HIS A 236 29.50 8.43 -4.59
CA HIS A 236 29.10 9.82 -4.82
C HIS A 236 27.66 9.87 -5.33
N GLN A 237 26.71 9.68 -4.42
CA GLN A 237 25.29 9.77 -4.70
C GLN A 237 24.92 11.16 -5.26
N LEU A 238 23.95 11.20 -6.16
CA LEU A 238 23.40 12.43 -6.77
C LEU A 238 24.41 13.33 -7.50
N HIS A 239 25.65 12.87 -7.76
CA HIS A 239 26.68 13.69 -8.41
C HIS A 239 26.66 13.62 -9.94
N ASP A 240 26.01 12.60 -10.50
CA ASP A 240 26.04 12.32 -11.92
C ASP A 240 25.09 13.24 -12.70
N ARG A 241 25.44 13.46 -13.97
CA ARG A 241 24.58 14.21 -14.91
C ARG A 241 23.19 13.57 -15.07
N ALA A 242 23.07 12.27 -14.82
CA ALA A 242 21.82 11.53 -14.87
C ALA A 242 21.04 11.53 -13.53
N SER A 243 21.54 12.17 -12.47
CA SER A 243 20.90 12.13 -11.15
C SER A 243 19.49 12.74 -11.15
N TRP A 244 19.24 13.79 -11.92
CA TRP A 244 17.88 14.34 -12.07
C TRP A 244 16.91 13.33 -12.71
N PHE A 245 17.39 12.52 -13.67
CA PHE A 245 16.59 11.47 -14.33
C PHE A 245 16.32 10.31 -13.38
N ILE A 246 17.34 9.91 -12.60
CA ILE A 246 17.23 8.89 -11.54
C ILE A 246 16.17 9.32 -10.52
N VAL A 247 16.22 10.57 -10.03
CA VAL A 247 15.24 11.13 -9.09
C VAL A 247 13.85 11.14 -9.69
N THR A 248 13.68 11.67 -10.91
CA THR A 248 12.39 11.71 -11.62
C THR A 248 11.82 10.31 -11.83
N MET A 249 12.66 9.35 -12.21
CA MET A 249 12.23 7.97 -12.41
C MET A 249 11.85 7.31 -11.08
N TYR A 250 12.60 7.58 -10.01
CA TYR A 250 12.38 7.00 -8.70
C TYR A 250 11.10 7.53 -8.02
N TYR A 251 10.96 8.85 -7.93
CA TYR A 251 9.83 9.51 -7.25
C TYR A 251 8.63 9.70 -8.18
N GLY A 252 8.86 10.14 -9.42
CA GLY A 252 7.81 10.47 -10.39
C GLY A 252 7.24 9.29 -11.17
N ALA A 253 8.03 8.25 -11.47
CA ALA A 253 7.50 7.05 -12.11
C ALA A 253 7.28 5.92 -11.10
N LEU A 254 8.33 5.50 -10.39
CA LEU A 254 8.30 4.26 -9.63
C LEU A 254 7.45 4.32 -8.36
N GLU A 255 7.18 5.50 -7.82
CA GLU A 255 6.37 5.67 -6.60
C GLU A 255 5.02 6.35 -6.88
N LEU A 256 4.96 7.20 -7.90
CA LEU A 256 3.72 7.85 -8.32
C LEU A 256 2.78 6.89 -9.05
N ILE A 257 3.30 6.06 -9.97
CA ILE A 257 2.48 5.12 -10.76
C ILE A 257 1.69 4.18 -9.85
N PRO A 258 2.30 3.51 -8.85
CA PRO A 258 1.56 2.63 -7.95
C PRO A 258 0.51 3.35 -7.11
N SER A 259 0.78 4.59 -6.72
CA SER A 259 -0.12 5.42 -5.91
C SER A 259 -1.36 5.82 -6.69
N ILE A 260 -1.18 6.40 -7.89
CA ILE A 260 -2.27 6.77 -8.81
C ILE A 260 -3.11 5.55 -9.14
N THR A 261 -2.43 4.46 -9.47
CA THR A 261 -3.04 3.19 -9.80
C THR A 261 -3.89 2.72 -8.63
N THR A 262 -3.35 2.68 -7.41
CA THR A 262 -4.10 2.27 -6.19
C THR A 262 -5.31 3.15 -5.87
N LEU A 263 -5.22 4.47 -6.07
CA LEU A 263 -6.38 5.36 -5.94
C LEU A 263 -7.45 5.06 -6.98
N TYR A 264 -7.05 4.92 -8.24
CA TYR A 264 -7.98 4.67 -9.34
C TYR A 264 -8.80 3.40 -9.11
N TYR A 265 -8.16 2.31 -8.69
CA TYR A 265 -8.86 1.03 -8.54
C TYR A 265 -9.70 0.93 -7.27
N ASN A 266 -9.25 1.49 -6.14
CA ASN A 266 -10.08 1.50 -4.92
C ASN A 266 -11.41 2.24 -5.11
N ARG A 267 -11.48 3.20 -6.05
CA ARG A 267 -12.75 3.84 -6.44
C ARG A 267 -13.74 2.87 -7.08
N HIS A 268 -13.27 1.82 -7.74
CA HIS A 268 -14.07 0.92 -8.57
C HIS A 268 -14.41 -0.41 -7.91
N ILE A 269 -13.83 -0.72 -6.75
CA ILE A 269 -14.22 -1.91 -5.97
C ILE A 269 -15.66 -1.67 -5.46
N PRO A 270 -16.65 -2.49 -5.85
CA PRO A 270 -17.99 -2.36 -5.30
C PRO A 270 -17.91 -2.62 -3.80
N THR A 271 -18.08 -1.57 -3.00
CA THR A 271 -18.33 -1.69 -1.56
C THR A 271 -19.46 -2.69 -1.39
N ARG A 272 -19.21 -3.76 -0.64
CA ARG A 272 -20.23 -4.78 -0.32
C ARG A 272 -21.47 -4.02 0.15
N ARG A 273 -22.49 -3.91 -0.71
CA ARG A 273 -23.77 -3.30 -0.36
C ARG A 273 -24.25 -4.16 0.80
N LYS A 274 -24.25 -3.63 2.02
CA LYS A 274 -25.08 -4.22 3.05
C LYS A 274 -26.45 -4.26 2.43
N ARG A 275 -26.97 -5.47 2.19
CA ARG A 275 -28.39 -5.69 1.94
C ARG A 275 -29.06 -5.36 3.26
N SER A 276 -29.19 -4.07 3.57
CA SER A 276 -29.87 -3.57 4.75
C SER A 276 -31.26 -3.17 4.31
N ASN A 277 -32.22 -4.03 4.69
CA ASN A 277 -33.64 -3.75 4.82
C ASN A 277 -34.28 -2.92 3.71
N GLN A 278 -34.67 -3.62 2.64
CA GLN A 278 -35.74 -3.17 1.78
C GLN A 278 -36.74 -4.32 1.54
N ASP A 279 -37.03 -5.10 2.59
CA ASP A 279 -38.13 -6.09 2.63
C ASP A 279 -39.00 -5.90 3.89
N ALA A 280 -39.00 -4.69 4.48
CA ALA A 280 -39.90 -4.34 5.57
C ALA A 280 -40.79 -3.17 5.14
N GLY A 281 -41.91 -3.51 4.51
CA GLY A 281 -43.04 -2.59 4.34
C GLY A 281 -43.50 -2.37 2.91
N SER A 282 -44.20 -3.33 2.32
CA SER A 282 -45.40 -3.05 1.52
C SER A 282 -46.16 -4.34 1.17
N ASN A 283 -47.39 -4.41 1.68
CA ASN A 283 -48.53 -5.15 1.16
C ASN A 283 -48.65 -6.68 1.31
N ARG A 284 -49.16 -7.02 2.50
CA ARG A 284 -50.23 -7.99 2.76
C ARG A 284 -51.30 -8.04 1.64
N LYS A 285 -51.42 -9.16 0.90
CA LYS A 285 -52.69 -9.89 0.65
C LYS A 285 -52.55 -11.15 -0.23
N LYS A 286 -53.28 -12.20 0.24
CA LYS A 286 -53.97 -13.30 -0.48
C LYS A 286 -53.28 -14.67 -0.65
N SER A 287 -53.61 -15.55 0.31
CA SER A 287 -53.83 -17.01 0.28
C SER A 287 -53.30 -17.88 -0.87
N ARG A 288 -52.48 -18.89 -0.52
CA ARG A 288 -52.67 -20.32 -0.88
C ARG A 288 -52.10 -21.24 0.23
N PRO A 289 -52.78 -22.34 0.61
CA PRO A 289 -52.43 -23.15 1.79
C PRO A 289 -51.58 -24.39 1.49
N ASN A 290 -50.56 -24.31 0.62
CA ASN A 290 -49.74 -25.49 0.26
C ASN A 290 -48.20 -25.30 0.29
N GLU A 291 -47.67 -24.15 0.72
CA GLU A 291 -46.21 -23.93 0.85
C GLU A 291 -45.67 -24.11 2.29
N MET A 292 -46.55 -24.29 3.28
CA MET A 292 -46.16 -24.34 4.69
C MET A 292 -45.47 -25.66 5.12
N VAL A 293 -45.46 -26.68 4.26
CA VAL A 293 -44.82 -27.98 4.55
C VAL A 293 -43.36 -28.03 4.08
N SER A 294 -42.98 -27.19 3.11
CA SER A 294 -41.60 -27.15 2.62
C SER A 294 -40.69 -26.31 3.53
N ASP A 295 -41.22 -25.23 4.12
CA ASP A 295 -40.41 -24.36 5.00
C ASP A 295 -40.05 -25.03 6.33
N SER A 296 -40.92 -25.86 6.91
CA SER A 296 -40.63 -26.58 8.16
C SER A 296 -39.56 -27.67 8.03
N LEU A 297 -39.30 -28.16 6.81
CA LEU A 297 -38.25 -29.13 6.52
C LEU A 297 -36.89 -28.45 6.29
N THR A 298 -36.89 -27.19 5.87
CA THR A 298 -35.66 -26.44 5.56
C THR A 298 -35.10 -25.74 6.80
N GLU A 299 -35.95 -25.40 7.78
CA GLU A 299 -35.52 -24.80 9.05
C GLU A 299 -34.85 -25.83 9.99
N ASN A 300 -35.27 -27.09 9.96
CA ASN A 300 -34.65 -28.16 10.76
C ASN A 300 -33.28 -28.64 10.22
N LEU A 301 -32.93 -28.33 8.97
CA LEU A 301 -31.63 -28.69 8.39
C LEU A 301 -30.53 -27.64 8.66
N LEU A 302 -30.89 -26.45 9.13
CA LEU A 302 -29.93 -25.36 9.41
C LEU A 302 -29.55 -25.23 10.90
N VAL A 303 -30.28 -25.90 11.81
CA VAL A 303 -29.96 -25.88 13.25
C VAL A 303 -28.94 -26.95 13.64
N ASP A 304 -28.84 -28.06 12.90
CA ASP A 304 -27.94 -29.19 13.25
C ASP A 304 -26.46 -29.00 12.85
N GLN A 305 -26.09 -27.89 12.20
CA GLN A 305 -24.69 -27.58 11.87
C GLN A 305 -23.96 -26.67 12.88
N GLU A 306 -24.64 -26.13 13.90
CA GLU A 306 -23.99 -25.36 14.98
C GLU A 306 -23.66 -26.19 16.23
N VAL A 307 -23.94 -27.50 16.24
CA VAL A 307 -23.58 -28.39 17.37
C VAL A 307 -22.79 -29.60 16.89
N LYS A 308 -21.56 -29.37 16.44
CA LYS A 308 -20.40 -30.26 16.69
C LYS A 308 -19.11 -29.75 16.03
N LYS A 309 -18.16 -29.41 16.90
CA LYS A 309 -16.71 -29.14 16.73
C LYS A 309 -16.31 -27.74 16.27
#